data_AF-A0A954HVE4-F1
#
_entry.id   AF-A0A954HVE4-F1
#
_cell.length_a   1.000
_cell.length_b   1.000
_cell.length_c   1.000
_cell.angle_alpha   90.00
_cell.angle_beta   90.00
_cell.angle_gamma   90.00
#
_symmetry.space_group_name_H-M   'P 1'
#
loop_
_entity.id
_entity.type
_entity.pdbx_description
1 polymer ?
#
loop_
_entity_poly.entity_id
_entity_poly.type
_entity_poly.pdbx_seq_one_letter_code
_entity_poly.pdbx_strand_id
1 'polypeptide(L)'
;MIRRFHEDNGFDCPHCGDYVAGSASRCRTCGADDDCGWAPEEFGAVDDDDFDYDDYVAREFPGHADRHSAAGQRRLLVFWIVIILVLALLVSQV
;
A
#
# COMPACT_ATOMS: atom_id res chain seq x y z
N MET A 1 17.54 36.00 -35.05
CA MET A 1 16.19 36.04 -34.44
C MET A 1 16.15 35.10 -33.25
N ILE A 2 16.20 35.70 -32.06
CA ILE A 2 15.72 35.25 -30.74
C ILE A 2 15.63 33.72 -30.50
N ARG A 3 16.70 33.13 -29.95
CA ARG A 3 16.55 31.93 -29.11
C ARG A 3 15.89 32.39 -27.81
N ARG A 4 14.59 32.14 -27.66
CA ARG A 4 13.91 32.26 -26.37
C ARG A 4 14.47 31.17 -25.46
N PHE A 5 15.25 31.56 -24.47
CA PHE A 5 15.51 30.73 -23.29
C PHE A 5 14.18 30.65 -22.53
N HIS A 6 13.40 29.60 -22.77
CA HIS A 6 12.23 29.27 -21.95
C HIS A 6 12.78 28.70 -20.65
N GLU A 7 12.33 29.20 -19.50
CA GLU A 7 12.72 28.69 -18.18
C GLU A 7 12.61 27.16 -18.12
N ASP A 8 13.73 26.51 -17.78
CA ASP A 8 13.99 25.07 -17.90
C ASP A 8 13.27 24.22 -16.84
N ASN A 9 11.95 24.38 -16.69
CA ASN A 9 11.13 23.52 -15.83
C ASN A 9 10.67 22.27 -16.59
N GLY A 10 11.59 21.57 -17.24
CA GLY A 10 11.29 20.28 -17.86
C GLY A 10 11.24 19.14 -16.86
N PHE A 11 10.50 18.09 -17.18
CA PHE A 11 10.34 16.90 -16.36
C PHE A 11 10.42 15.64 -17.23
N ASP A 12 10.78 14.50 -16.63
CA ASP A 12 10.77 13.22 -17.32
C ASP A 12 9.35 12.67 -17.36
N CYS A 13 8.89 12.24 -18.54
CA CYS A 13 7.55 11.72 -18.72
C CYS A 13 7.33 10.49 -17.82
N PRO A 14 6.29 10.45 -16.96
CA PRO A 14 6.04 9.31 -16.06
C PRO A 14 5.70 8.02 -16.80
N HIS A 15 5.29 8.11 -18.07
CA HIS A 15 4.88 6.96 -18.87
C HIS A 15 6.03 6.33 -19.68
N CYS A 16 6.98 7.12 -20.19
CA CYS A 16 8.05 6.62 -21.07
C CYS A 16 9.47 7.03 -20.66
N GLY A 17 9.61 7.93 -19.69
CA GLY A 17 10.90 8.42 -19.19
C GLY A 17 11.62 9.40 -20.10
N ASP A 18 11.00 9.85 -21.20
CA ASP A 18 11.62 10.83 -22.10
C ASP A 18 11.40 12.27 -21.59
N TYR A 19 12.32 13.17 -21.94
CA TYR A 19 12.30 14.55 -21.45
C TYR A 19 11.16 15.37 -22.07
N VAL A 20 10.36 15.99 -21.21
CA VAL A 20 9.23 16.85 -21.58
C VAL A 20 9.53 18.28 -21.14
N ALA A 21 9.41 19.23 -22.07
CA ALA A 21 9.51 20.64 -21.74
C ALA A 21 8.28 21.07 -20.89
N GLY A 22 8.49 21.86 -19.84
CA GLY A 22 7.40 22.26 -18.93
C GLY A 22 6.24 23.02 -19.55
N SER A 23 6.40 23.56 -20.76
CA SER A 23 5.33 24.22 -21.52
C SER A 23 4.63 23.29 -22.53
N ALA A 24 5.00 22.00 -22.60
CA ALA A 24 4.41 21.06 -23.53
C ALA A 24 3.11 20.48 -22.95
N SER A 25 2.06 20.36 -23.78
CA SER A 25 0.77 19.78 -23.37
C SER A 25 0.69 18.26 -23.55
N ARG A 26 1.71 17.64 -24.15
CA ARG A 26 1.80 16.19 -24.39
C ARG A 26 3.22 15.75 -24.69
N CYS A 27 3.56 14.50 -24.36
CA CYS A 27 4.82 13.88 -24.69
C CYS A 27 4.93 13.74 -26.20
N ARG A 28 6.05 14.16 -26.78
CA ARG A 28 6.27 13.99 -28.23
C ARG A 28 6.59 12.55 -28.63
N THR A 29 6.96 11.73 -27.66
CA THR A 29 7.46 10.36 -27.87
C THR A 29 6.35 9.33 -27.69
N CYS A 30 5.64 9.35 -26.56
CA CYS A 30 4.54 8.41 -26.31
C CYS A 30 3.14 9.00 -26.45
N GLY A 31 3.00 10.33 -26.54
CA GLY A 31 1.70 10.98 -26.64
C GLY A 31 0.92 11.13 -25.33
N ALA A 32 1.47 10.69 -24.19
CA ALA A 32 0.86 10.92 -22.88
C ALA A 32 0.66 12.42 -22.62
N ASP A 33 -0.43 12.78 -21.96
CA ASP A 33 -0.84 14.15 -21.64
C ASP A 33 -1.37 14.22 -20.20
N ASP A 34 -2.01 15.34 -19.84
CA ASP A 34 -2.57 15.57 -18.51
C ASP A 34 -3.61 14.51 -18.11
N ASP A 35 -4.40 14.00 -19.06
CA ASP A 35 -5.40 12.94 -18.83
C ASP A 35 -4.75 11.57 -18.57
N CYS A 36 -3.47 11.41 -18.94
CA CYS A 36 -2.69 10.20 -18.72
C CYS A 36 -1.90 10.21 -17.40
N GLY A 37 -2.14 11.19 -16.51
CA GLY A 37 -1.51 11.26 -15.18
C GLY A 37 -0.23 12.08 -15.10
N TRP A 38 -0.08 13.12 -15.93
CA TRP A 38 0.96 14.15 -15.72
C TRP A 38 0.59 15.13 -14.63
N ALA A 39 -0.71 15.35 -14.44
CA ALA A 39 -1.17 16.13 -13.31
C ALA A 39 -0.58 15.50 -12.05
N PRO A 40 -0.10 16.31 -11.09
CA PRO A 40 0.05 15.84 -9.73
C PRO A 40 -1.37 15.53 -9.26
N GLU A 41 -1.87 14.35 -9.62
CA GLU A 41 -3.04 13.76 -9.01
C GLU A 41 -2.71 13.83 -7.52
N GLU A 42 -3.51 14.62 -6.80
CA GLU A 42 -3.61 14.50 -5.37
C GLU A 42 -4.16 13.08 -5.17
N PHE A 43 -3.27 12.08 -5.23
CA PHE A 43 -3.49 10.78 -4.64
C PHE A 43 -3.74 11.13 -3.18
N GLY A 44 -5.00 11.45 -2.86
CA GLY A 44 -5.42 11.88 -1.55
C GLY A 44 -4.80 10.87 -0.62
N ALA A 45 -3.90 11.35 0.25
CA ALA A 45 -3.09 10.49 1.09
C ALA A 45 -4.07 9.53 1.75
N VAL A 46 -4.12 8.30 1.24
CA VAL A 46 -4.95 7.26 1.81
C VAL A 46 -4.26 7.05 3.13
N ASP A 47 -4.93 7.46 4.20
CA ASP A 47 -4.44 7.17 5.53
C ASP A 47 -4.19 5.66 5.53
N ASP A 48 -2.94 5.25 5.75
CA ASP A 48 -2.52 3.84 5.65
C ASP A 48 -3.37 2.98 6.61
N ASP A 49 -3.93 3.64 7.62
CA ASP A 49 -4.82 3.13 8.66
C ASP A 49 -6.22 2.72 8.15
N ASP A 50 -6.70 3.24 7.01
CA ASP A 50 -8.05 2.96 6.47
C ASP A 50 -8.10 1.75 5.52
N PHE A 51 -6.96 1.28 4.99
CA PHE A 51 -6.91 0.15 4.05
C PHE A 51 -6.60 -1.18 4.75
N ASP A 52 -7.62 -2.02 4.96
CA ASP A 52 -7.45 -3.37 5.50
C ASP A 52 -6.91 -4.33 4.43
N TYR A 53 -5.58 -4.50 4.43
CA TYR A 53 -4.89 -5.44 3.53
C TYR A 53 -5.35 -6.89 3.72
N ASP A 54 -5.61 -7.31 4.95
CA ASP A 54 -6.01 -8.69 5.26
C ASP A 54 -7.42 -8.98 4.73
N ASP A 55 -8.36 -8.05 4.87
CA ASP A 55 -9.72 -8.15 4.27
C ASP A 55 -9.65 -8.21 2.74
N TYR A 56 -8.87 -7.32 2.13
CA TYR A 56 -8.67 -7.31 0.69
C TYR A 56 -8.13 -8.64 0.18
N VAL A 57 -7.09 -9.19 0.82
CA VAL A 57 -6.51 -10.48 0.44
C VAL A 57 -7.52 -11.61 0.65
N ALA A 58 -8.31 -11.59 1.73
CA ALA A 58 -9.31 -12.60 1.98
C ALA A 58 -10.44 -12.61 0.92
N ARG A 59 -10.86 -11.43 0.47
CA ARG A 59 -11.94 -11.25 -0.51
C ARG A 59 -11.49 -11.57 -1.94
N GLU A 60 -10.30 -11.12 -2.34
CA GLU A 60 -9.81 -11.26 -3.72
C GLU A 60 -8.98 -12.54 -3.92
N PHE A 61 -8.31 -13.01 -2.87
CA PHE A 61 -7.42 -14.16 -2.90
C PHE A 61 -7.72 -15.14 -1.75
N PRO A 62 -8.92 -15.76 -1.71
CA PRO A 62 -9.33 -16.63 -0.61
C PRO A 62 -8.43 -17.85 -0.39
N GLY A 63 -7.61 -18.24 -1.38
CA GLY A 63 -6.60 -19.30 -1.25
C GLY A 63 -5.27 -18.87 -0.61
N HIS A 64 -5.06 -17.57 -0.40
CA HIS A 64 -3.83 -16.96 0.12
C HIS A 64 -4.07 -16.10 1.37
N ALA A 65 -5.32 -16.04 1.86
CA ALA A 65 -5.62 -15.45 3.16
C ALA A 65 -4.74 -16.11 4.23
N ASP A 66 -3.82 -15.33 4.79
CA ASP A 66 -2.82 -15.83 5.73
C ASP A 66 -3.52 -16.45 6.95
N ARG A 67 -3.26 -17.74 7.18
CA ARG A 67 -3.75 -18.48 8.37
C ARG A 67 -3.09 -18.00 9.67
N HIS A 68 -2.28 -16.93 9.61
CA HIS A 68 -1.43 -16.46 10.69
C HIS A 68 -2.23 -15.81 11.83
N SER A 69 -3.39 -15.19 11.55
CA SER A 69 -4.25 -14.60 12.60
C SER A 69 -4.86 -15.68 13.53
N ALA A 70 -5.24 -16.84 12.98
CA ALA A 70 -5.77 -17.96 13.77
C ALA A 70 -4.71 -18.63 14.65
N ALA A 71 -3.43 -18.58 14.26
CA ALA A 71 -2.33 -19.19 15.00
C ALA A 71 -1.99 -18.41 16.29
N GLY A 72 -2.07 -17.07 16.25
CA GLY A 72 -1.86 -16.22 17.44
C GLY A 72 -2.94 -16.42 18.50
N GLN A 73 -4.21 -16.44 18.07
CA GLN A 73 -5.35 -16.62 18.99
C GLN A 73 -5.39 -18.03 19.61
N ARG A 74 -5.01 -19.07 18.87
CA ARG A 74 -4.87 -20.43 19.43
C ARG A 74 -3.77 -20.51 20.49
N ARG A 75 -2.64 -19.81 20.31
CA ARG A 75 -1.55 -19.81 21.30
C ARG A 75 -1.97 -19.14 22.60
N LEU A 76 -2.71 -18.03 22.54
CA LEU A 76 -3.26 -17.37 23.71
C LEU A 76 -4.29 -18.24 24.44
N LEU A 77 -5.18 -18.92 23.71
CA LEU A 77 -6.12 -19.87 24.31
C LEU A 77 -5.41 -21.02 25.02
N VAL A 78 -4.40 -21.62 24.39
CA VAL A 78 -3.61 -22.71 25.00
C VAL A 78 -2.89 -22.21 26.26
N PHE A 79 -2.33 -21.00 26.23
CA PHE A 79 -1.68 -20.40 27.40
C PHE A 79 -2.65 -20.25 28.59
N TRP A 80 -3.85 -19.71 28.35
CA TRP A 80 -4.88 -19.59 29.39
C TRP A 80 -5.35 -20.94 29.92
N ILE A 81 -5.53 -21.94 29.05
CA ILE A 81 -5.89 -23.31 29.47
C ILE A 81 -4.81 -23.90 30.39
N VAL A 82 -3.54 -23.74 30.04
CA VAL A 82 -2.41 -24.21 30.87
C VAL A 82 -2.40 -23.52 32.23
N ILE A 83 -2.59 -22.20 32.29
CA ILE A 83 -2.68 -21.46 33.55
C ILE A 83 -3.82 -22.01 34.43
N ILE A 84 -5.01 -22.20 33.87
CA ILE A 84 -6.17 -22.70 34.62
C ILE A 84 -5.89 -24.11 35.15
N LEU A 85 -5.29 -24.99 34.36
CA LEU A 85 -4.93 -26.35 34.79
C LEU A 85 -3.91 -26.34 35.94
N VAL A 86 -2.89 -25.49 35.86
CA VAL A 86 -1.88 -25.35 36.92
C VAL A 86 -2.51 -24.83 38.21
N LEU A 87 -3.38 -23.82 38.12
CA LEU A 87 -4.10 -23.29 39.29
C LEU A 87 -5.05 -24.34 39.90
N ALA A 88 -5.78 -25.10 39.07
CA ALA A 88 -6.67 -26.15 39.55
C ALA A 88 -5.91 -27.28 40.28
N LEU A 89 -4.74 -27.66 39.75
CA LEU A 89 -3.86 -28.63 40.41
C LEU A 89 -3.35 -28.11 41.75
N LEU A 90 -2.94 -26.85 41.84
CA LEU A 90 -2.48 -26.24 43.10
C LEU A 90 -3.60 -26.17 44.15
N VAL A 91 -4.82 -25.78 43.76
CA VAL A 91 -5.98 -25.73 44.66
C VAL A 91 -6.39 -27.13 45.12
N SER A 92 -6.22 -28.17 44.28
CA SER A 92 -6.54 -29.55 44.65
C SER A 92 -5.56 -30.18 45.65
N GLN A 93 -4.40 -29.56 45.89
CA GLN A 93 -3.37 -30.05 46.83
C GLN A 93 -3.42 -29.34 48.20
N VAL A 94 -4.37 -28.41 48.38
CA VAL A 94 -4.65 -27.67 49.62
C VAL A 94 -5.93 -28.22 50.23
#